data_AF-A0A0G0MQU6-F1
#
_entry.id   AF-A0A0G0MQU6-F1
#
_cell.length_a   1.000
_cell.length_b   1.000
_cell.length_c   1.000
_cell.angle_alpha   90.00
_cell.angle_beta   90.00
_cell.angle_gamma   90.00
#
_symmetry.space_group_name_H-M   'P 1'
#
loop_
_entity.id
_entity.type
_entity.pdbx_description
1 polymer ?
#
loop_
_entity_poly.entity_id
_entity_poly.type
_entity_poly.pdbx_seq_one_letter_code
_entity_poly.pdbx_strand_id
1 'polypeptide(L)'
;VGACLGTDFIKINPPKANGEDKPELLEEAVKAAGRTKVICAGGSSTDVRAFLERLYGQIQIGTFGNATGRNIHQKGLKEAIAMCNAISAITFDGKSAEEAFAMYEQQK
;
A
#
# COMPACT_ATOMS: atom_id res chain seq x y z
N VAL A 1 -10.77 -9.84 -14.66
CA VAL A 1 -11.33 -8.86 -15.62
C VAL A 1 -10.30 -7.81 -16.03
N GLY A 2 -9.80 -6.94 -15.14
CA GLY A 2 -8.87 -5.86 -15.54
C GLY A 2 -7.62 -6.34 -16.31
N ALA A 3 -6.97 -7.42 -15.84
CA ALA A 3 -5.84 -8.01 -16.56
C ALA A 3 -6.19 -8.45 -18.00
N CYS A 4 -7.37 -9.07 -18.20
CA CYS A 4 -7.86 -9.47 -19.52
C CYS A 4 -8.24 -8.28 -20.41
N LEU A 5 -8.51 -7.11 -19.83
CA LEU A 5 -8.76 -5.86 -20.54
C LEU A 5 -7.46 -5.15 -20.94
N GLY A 6 -6.28 -5.69 -20.60
CA GLY A 6 -4.98 -5.15 -20.99
C GLY A 6 -4.53 -3.94 -20.18
N THR A 7 -4.99 -3.77 -18.93
CA THR A 7 -4.58 -2.65 -18.08
C THR A 7 -3.13 -2.79 -17.62
N ASP A 8 -2.39 -1.68 -17.57
CA ASP A 8 -1.04 -1.65 -16.99
C ASP A 8 -1.06 -1.91 -15.48
N PHE A 9 -2.02 -1.29 -14.79
CA PHE A 9 -2.22 -1.42 -13.35
C PHE A 9 -3.66 -1.80 -13.03
N ILE A 10 -3.84 -2.63 -12.00
CA ILE A 10 -5.16 -2.89 -11.41
C ILE A 10 -5.16 -2.57 -9.92
N LYS A 11 -6.16 -1.80 -9.52
CA LYS A 11 -6.43 -1.47 -8.14
C LYS A 11 -7.36 -2.50 -7.52
N ILE A 12 -6.92 -3.16 -6.45
CA ILE A 12 -7.77 -4.07 -5.69
C ILE A 12 -7.82 -3.69 -4.21
N ASN A 13 -8.88 -4.13 -3.53
CA ASN A 13 -8.86 -4.23 -2.08
C ASN A 13 -8.04 -5.47 -1.69
N PRO A 14 -7.18 -5.40 -0.66
CA PRO A 14 -6.48 -6.58 -0.15
C PRO A 14 -7.48 -7.70 0.14
N PRO A 15 -7.30 -8.92 -0.41
CA PRO A 15 -8.18 -10.04 -0.15
C PRO A 15 -8.21 -10.40 1.34
N LYS A 16 -9.38 -10.82 1.81
CA LYS A 16 -9.60 -11.23 3.20
C LYS A 16 -10.23 -12.61 3.26
N ALA A 17 -9.88 -13.39 4.28
CA ALA A 17 -10.61 -14.60 4.64
C ALA A 17 -11.15 -14.46 6.06
N ASN A 18 -12.46 -14.72 6.23
CA ASN A 18 -13.14 -14.54 7.52
C ASN A 18 -12.95 -13.15 8.14
N GLY A 19 -12.74 -12.12 7.32
CA GLY A 19 -12.53 -10.73 7.76
C GLY A 19 -11.08 -10.34 8.03
N GLU A 20 -10.15 -11.29 8.02
CA GLU A 20 -8.72 -11.07 8.27
C GLU A 20 -7.92 -11.01 6.98
N ASP A 21 -6.89 -10.17 6.97
CA ASP A 21 -5.95 -10.08 5.84
C ASP A 21 -5.14 -11.38 5.76
N LYS A 22 -5.17 -12.04 4.59
CA LYS A 22 -4.37 -13.24 4.32
C LYS A 22 -3.36 -12.98 3.21
N PRO A 23 -2.06 -12.91 3.54
CA PRO A 23 -0.98 -12.68 2.56
C PRO A 23 -1.04 -13.61 1.35
N GLU A 24 -1.39 -14.88 1.56
CA GLU A 24 -1.39 -15.93 0.53
C GLU A 24 -2.44 -15.65 -0.56
N LEU A 25 -3.59 -15.09 -0.17
CA LEU A 25 -4.63 -14.72 -1.13
C LEU A 25 -4.22 -13.51 -1.99
N LEU A 26 -3.46 -12.58 -1.40
CA LEU A 26 -2.89 -11.47 -2.17
C LEU A 26 -1.81 -11.98 -3.13
N GLU A 27 -0.97 -12.91 -2.69
CA GLU A 27 0.04 -13.55 -3.55
C GLU A 27 -0.60 -14.26 -4.75
N GLU A 28 -1.69 -15.00 -4.53
CA GLU A 28 -2.47 -15.62 -5.60
C GLU A 28 -3.02 -14.57 -6.58
N ALA A 29 -3.57 -13.47 -6.07
CA ALA A 29 -4.08 -12.38 -6.91
C ALA A 29 -2.98 -11.71 -7.74
N VAL A 30 -1.79 -11.51 -7.17
CA VAL A 30 -0.61 -10.97 -7.88
C VAL A 30 -0.18 -11.93 -9.00
N LYS A 31 -0.07 -13.22 -8.71
CA LYS A 31 0.27 -14.25 -9.72
C LYS A 31 -0.76 -14.30 -10.85
N ALA A 32 -2.05 -14.26 -10.50
CA ALA A 32 -3.14 -14.30 -11.47
C ALA A 32 -3.20 -13.05 -12.37
N ALA A 33 -2.71 -11.90 -11.89
CA ALA A 33 -2.68 -10.67 -12.67
C ALA A 33 -1.65 -10.70 -13.82
N GLY A 34 -0.70 -11.64 -13.82
CA GLY A 34 0.28 -11.82 -14.88
C GLY A 34 1.12 -10.57 -15.11
N ARG A 35 0.98 -9.92 -16.29
CA ARG A 35 1.72 -8.70 -16.63
C ARG A 35 1.10 -7.41 -16.08
N THR A 36 -0.16 -7.47 -15.64
CA THR A 36 -0.82 -6.32 -15.02
C THR A 36 -0.32 -6.15 -13.60
N LYS A 37 0.16 -4.95 -13.28
CA LYS A 37 0.73 -4.61 -11.98
C LYS A 37 -0.39 -4.38 -10.96
N VAL A 38 -0.37 -5.15 -9.87
CA VAL A 38 -1.36 -5.01 -8.79
C VAL A 38 -0.95 -3.89 -7.84
N ILE A 39 -1.89 -3.01 -7.50
CA ILE A 39 -1.75 -2.02 -6.42
C ILE A 39 -2.90 -2.17 -5.41
N CYS A 40 -2.60 -2.00 -4.12
CA CYS A 40 -3.59 -2.25 -3.05
C CYS A 40 -4.19 -0.96 -2.47
N ALA A 41 -5.49 -1.01 -2.14
CA ALA A 41 -6.22 0.07 -1.45
C ALA A 41 -5.62 0.40 -0.09
N GLY A 42 -5.43 1.70 0.17
CA GLY A 42 -5.02 2.16 1.50
C GLY A 42 -6.10 1.99 2.58
N GLY A 43 -7.35 1.73 2.19
CA GLY A 43 -8.46 1.51 3.09
C GLY A 43 -8.94 2.75 3.83
N SER A 44 -9.65 2.54 4.93
CA SER A 44 -10.07 3.61 5.84
C SER A 44 -8.90 4.18 6.64
N SER A 45 -9.13 5.35 7.26
CA SER A 45 -8.15 5.98 8.15
C SER A 45 -7.76 5.02 9.26
N THR A 46 -6.47 4.87 9.51
CA THR A 46 -5.91 3.96 10.52
C THR A 46 -4.61 4.53 11.09
N ASP A 47 -4.02 3.82 12.04
CA ASP A 47 -2.71 4.17 12.58
C ASP A 47 -1.64 4.18 11.47
N VAL A 48 -0.73 5.15 11.53
CA VAL A 48 0.27 5.37 10.47
C VAL A 48 1.28 4.23 10.43
N ARG A 49 1.73 3.73 11.59
CA ARG A 49 2.68 2.63 11.65
C ARG A 49 2.06 1.35 11.09
N ALA A 50 0.85 1.02 11.53
CA ALA A 50 0.10 -0.12 11.01
C ALA A 50 -0.15 -0.02 9.50
N PHE A 51 -0.45 1.18 8.99
CA PHE A 51 -0.58 1.41 7.56
C PHE A 51 0.72 1.12 6.81
N LEU A 52 1.85 1.65 7.29
CA LEU A 52 3.15 1.51 6.64
C LEU A 52 3.67 0.07 6.70
N GLU A 53 3.47 -0.64 7.81
CA GLU A 53 3.79 -2.06 7.95
C GLU A 53 2.99 -2.92 6.95
N ARG A 54 1.69 -2.64 6.82
CA ARG A 54 0.85 -3.32 5.84
C ARG A 54 1.29 -3.02 4.41
N LEU A 55 1.58 -1.75 4.09
CA LEU A 55 2.09 -1.36 2.77
C LEU A 55 3.38 -2.11 2.44
N TYR A 56 4.35 -2.09 3.36
CA TYR A 56 5.61 -2.80 3.20
C TYR A 56 5.39 -4.29 2.94
N GLY A 57 4.57 -4.96 3.76
CA GLY A 57 4.24 -6.37 3.57
C GLY A 57 3.62 -6.67 2.20
N GLN A 58 2.72 -5.81 1.71
CA GLN A 58 2.12 -5.95 0.38
C GLN A 58 3.15 -5.81 -0.74
N ILE A 59 4.12 -4.91 -0.61
CA ILE A 59 5.23 -4.78 -1.57
C ILE A 59 6.09 -6.04 -1.57
N GLN A 60 6.41 -6.59 -0.39
CA GLN A 60 7.20 -7.84 -0.30
C GLN A 60 6.50 -9.04 -0.95
N ILE A 61 5.17 -9.09 -0.92
CA ILE A 61 4.38 -10.13 -1.60
C ILE A 61 4.45 -10.00 -3.15
N GLY A 62 4.82 -8.82 -3.67
CA GLY A 62 4.95 -8.57 -5.11
C GLY A 62 3.92 -7.60 -5.69
N THR A 63 3.21 -6.84 -4.86
CA THR A 63 2.45 -5.69 -5.37
C THR A 63 3.40 -4.57 -5.83
N PHE A 64 2.94 -3.73 -6.74
CA PHE A 64 3.72 -2.66 -7.37
C PHE A 64 3.37 -1.27 -6.81
N GLY A 65 2.74 -1.21 -5.64
CA GLY A 65 2.39 0.05 -5.00
C GLY A 65 1.03 0.07 -4.33
N ASN A 66 0.56 1.28 -4.09
CA ASN A 66 -0.71 1.55 -3.42
C ASN A 66 -1.44 2.72 -4.10
N ALA A 67 -2.69 2.90 -3.69
CA ALA A 67 -3.40 4.15 -3.93
C ALA A 67 -4.16 4.49 -2.65
N THR A 68 -3.85 5.65 -2.12
CA THR A 68 -4.15 6.04 -0.74
C THR A 68 -4.90 7.36 -0.76
N GLY A 69 -6.09 7.38 -0.15
CA GLY A 69 -6.96 8.56 -0.08
C GLY A 69 -7.00 9.11 1.33
N ARG A 70 -7.97 8.62 2.14
CA ARG A 70 -8.29 9.14 3.47
C ARG A 70 -7.10 9.21 4.43
N ASN A 71 -6.18 8.23 4.37
CA ASN A 71 -4.96 8.24 5.17
C ASN A 71 -4.00 9.41 4.86
N ILE A 72 -4.24 10.17 3.80
CA ILE A 72 -3.49 11.39 3.44
C ILE A 72 -4.39 12.62 3.63
N HIS A 73 -5.47 12.74 2.85
CA HIS A 73 -6.19 14.03 2.72
C HIS A 73 -7.06 14.40 3.93
N GLN A 74 -7.25 13.50 4.90
CA GLN A 74 -7.96 13.82 6.16
C GLN A 74 -7.01 14.27 7.28
N LYS A 75 -5.69 14.29 7.02
CA LYS A 75 -4.67 14.82 7.93
C LYS A 75 -4.46 16.32 7.71
N GLY A 76 -3.80 16.99 8.65
CA GLY A 76 -3.31 18.35 8.43
C GLY A 76 -2.26 18.38 7.31
N LEU A 77 -2.05 19.54 6.67
CA LEU A 77 -1.15 19.66 5.49
C LEU A 77 0.25 19.09 5.75
N LYS A 78 0.87 19.45 6.89
CA LYS A 78 2.20 18.98 7.27
C LYS A 78 2.25 17.46 7.43
N GLU A 79 1.30 16.89 8.16
CA GLU A 79 1.16 15.44 8.33
C GLU A 79 0.86 14.71 7.01
N ALA A 80 0.05 15.31 6.13
CA ALA A 80 -0.29 14.74 4.82
C ALA A 80 0.96 14.65 3.93
N ILE A 81 1.81 15.70 3.92
CA ILE A 81 3.09 15.68 3.21
C ILE A 81 4.02 14.62 3.79
N ALA A 82 4.16 14.57 5.12
CA ALA A 82 4.98 13.56 5.80
C ALA A 82 4.49 12.13 5.46
N MET A 83 3.18 11.91 5.42
CA MET A 83 2.59 10.63 5.03
C MET A 83 2.93 10.25 3.58
N CYS A 84 2.82 11.20 2.63
CA CYS A 84 3.20 10.97 1.24
C CYS A 84 4.68 10.61 1.10
N ASN A 85 5.56 11.28 1.85
CA ASN A 85 7.00 11.00 1.83
C ASN A 85 7.30 9.61 2.38
N ALA A 86 6.67 9.21 3.49
CA ALA A 86 6.82 7.88 4.07
C ALA A 86 6.31 6.77 3.13
N ILE A 87 5.16 6.98 2.48
CA ILE A 87 4.62 6.03 1.47
C ILE A 87 5.58 5.88 0.29
N SER A 88 6.11 7.01 -0.20
CA SER A 88 7.03 7.04 -1.35
C SER A 88 8.34 6.33 -1.03
N ALA A 89 8.86 6.50 0.18
CA ALA A 89 10.07 5.83 0.64
C ALA A 89 9.95 4.29 0.61
N ILE A 90 8.79 3.73 0.98
CA ILE A 90 8.55 2.29 0.86
C ILE A 90 8.39 1.88 -0.61
N THR A 91 7.58 2.63 -1.37
CA THR A 91 7.11 2.21 -2.70
C THR A 91 8.21 2.35 -3.77
N PHE A 92 9.06 3.37 -3.66
CA PHE A 92 10.03 3.72 -4.70
C PHE A 92 11.48 3.56 -4.23
N ASP A 93 11.77 3.83 -2.96
CA ASP A 93 13.15 3.81 -2.45
C ASP A 93 13.53 2.50 -1.73
N GLY A 94 12.60 1.55 -1.64
CA GLY A 94 12.82 0.24 -1.01
C GLY A 94 13.05 0.29 0.50
N LYS A 95 12.66 1.37 1.18
CA LYS A 95 12.81 1.49 2.64
C LYS A 95 11.88 0.54 3.38
N SER A 96 12.33 0.12 4.56
CA SER A 96 11.50 -0.63 5.51
C SER A 96 10.37 0.22 6.10
N ALA A 97 9.36 -0.46 6.65
CA ALA A 97 8.28 0.21 7.37
C ALA A 97 8.79 1.05 8.55
N GLU A 98 9.84 0.57 9.25
CA GLU A 98 10.44 1.27 10.39
C GLU A 98 11.13 2.56 9.96
N GLU A 99 11.95 2.52 8.91
CA GLU A 99 12.62 3.72 8.38
C GLU A 99 11.60 4.75 7.87
N ALA A 100 10.57 4.30 7.16
CA ALA A 100 9.51 5.17 6.66
C ALA A 100 8.71 5.81 7.80
N PHE A 101 8.43 5.06 8.87
CA PHE A 101 7.76 5.59 10.06
C PHE A 101 8.62 6.61 10.80
N ALA A 102 9.93 6.36 10.95
CA ALA A 102 10.86 7.34 11.53
C ALA A 102 10.91 8.63 10.70
N MET A 103 10.89 8.54 9.37
CA MET A 103 10.80 9.71 8.49
C MET A 103 9.51 10.51 8.68
N TYR A 104 8.37 9.81 8.84
CA TYR A 104 7.09 10.46 9.13
C TYR A 104 7.14 11.25 10.44
N GLU A 105 7.61 10.63 11.52
CA GLU A 105 7.67 11.26 12.85
C GLU A 105 8.62 12.47 12.90
N GLN A 106 9.72 12.46 12.15
CA GLN A 106 10.63 13.60 12.05
C GLN A 106 10.03 14.80 11.28
N GLN A 107 9.07 14.55 10.40
CA GLN A 107 8.47 15.55 9.51
C GLN A 107 7.09 16.00 9.96
N LYS A 108 6.49 15.34 10.95
CA LYS A 108 5.19 15.66 11.52
C LYS A 108 5.22 16.93 12.37
#